data_AF-A0A3B8WNV0-F1
#
_entry.id   AF-A0A3B8WNV0-F1
#
_cell.length_a   1.000
_cell.length_b   1.000
_cell.length_c   1.000
_cell.angle_alpha   90.00
_cell.angle_beta   90.00
_cell.angle_gamma   90.00
#
_symmetry.space_group_name_H-M   'P 1'
#
loop_
_entity.id
_entity.type
_entity.pdbx_description
1 polymer ?
#
loop_
_entity_poly.entity_id
_entity_poly.type
_entity_poly.pdbx_seq_one_letter_code
_entity_poly.pdbx_strand_id
1 'polypeptide(L)'
;FFIYTQASGLLMLVAILALVFVHYTSSGEITFSYDALLNADVPDNLSFWIMLGFFIAFAVKLPVVPFHGWLPDAHAQAPTAGSVDLAGILLKTAAYGMLRFAIPLFPEQSQAFAPVAMALG
;
A
#
# COMPACT_ATOMS: atom_id res chain seq x y z
N PHE A 1 -5.72 -16.14 -3.37
CA PHE A 1 -5.27 -14.98 -4.17
C PHE A 1 -6.27 -13.82 -4.16
N PHE A 2 -7.40 -13.92 -4.87
CA PHE A 2 -8.29 -12.77 -5.11
C PHE A 2 -8.77 -12.05 -3.85
N ILE A 3 -9.27 -12.78 -2.84
CA ILE A 3 -9.75 -12.16 -1.59
C ILE A 3 -8.63 -11.39 -0.88
N TYR A 4 -7.41 -11.94 -0.81
CA TYR A 4 -6.27 -11.27 -0.20
C TYR A 4 -5.97 -9.94 -0.89
N THR A 5 -5.77 -9.96 -2.21
CA THR A 5 -5.36 -8.77 -2.96
C THR A 5 -6.49 -7.76 -3.11
N GLN A 6 -7.74 -8.20 -3.22
CA GLN A 6 -8.88 -7.31 -3.40
C GLN A 6 -9.31 -6.63 -2.09
N ALA A 7 -9.37 -7.36 -0.98
CA ALA A 7 -9.75 -6.79 0.31
C ALA A 7 -8.69 -5.78 0.80
N SER A 8 -7.42 -6.09 0.59
CA SER A 8 -6.32 -5.17 0.90
C SER A 8 -6.31 -3.95 -0.03
N GLY A 9 -6.68 -4.12 -1.30
CA GLY A 9 -6.93 -3.01 -2.22
C GLY A 9 -8.08 -2.09 -1.77
N LEU A 10 -9.16 -2.64 -1.22
CA LEU A 10 -10.25 -1.83 -0.64
C LEU A 10 -9.78 -1.02 0.58
N LEU A 11 -8.92 -1.60 1.42
CA LEU A 11 -8.30 -0.87 2.53
C LEU A 11 -7.46 0.32 2.04
N MET A 12 -6.66 0.11 0.99
CA MET A 12 -5.89 1.20 0.37
C MET A 12 -6.80 2.26 -0.26
N LEU A 13 -7.92 1.86 -0.86
CA LEU A 13 -8.90 2.80 -1.39
C LEU A 13 -9.44 3.70 -0.27
N VAL A 14 -9.79 3.14 0.89
CA VAL A 14 -10.23 3.93 2.06
C VAL A 14 -9.12 4.89 2.51
N ALA A 15 -7.86 4.45 2.54
CA ALA A 15 -6.72 5.31 2.87
C ALA A 15 -6.55 6.47 1.88
N ILE A 16 -6.67 6.21 0.57
CA ILE A 16 -6.63 7.24 -0.47
C ILE A 16 -7.78 8.24 -0.27
N LEU A 17 -9.01 7.77 -0.04
CA LEU A 17 -10.16 8.64 0.18
C LEU A 17 -10.00 9.51 1.43
N ALA A 18 -9.45 8.95 2.52
CA ALA A 18 -9.14 9.70 3.72
C ALA A 18 -8.11 10.80 3.46
N LEU A 19 -7.03 10.50 2.73
CA LEU A 19 -6.00 11.48 2.36
C LEU A 19 -6.57 12.63 1.51
N VAL A 20 -7.39 12.29 0.51
CA VAL A 20 -8.06 13.28 -0.35
C VAL A 20 -9.00 14.16 0.46
N PHE A 21 -9.75 13.57 1.40
CA PHE A 21 -10.65 14.34 2.25
C PHE A 21 -9.90 15.29 3.17
N VAL A 22 -8.79 14.85 3.77
CA VAL A 22 -7.93 15.72 4.60
C VAL A 22 -7.37 16.87 3.76
N HIS A 23 -6.81 16.59 2.59
CA HIS A 23 -6.35 17.63 1.66
C HIS A 23 -7.49 18.61 1.30
N TYR A 24 -8.69 18.11 1.03
CA TYR A 24 -9.84 18.93 0.71
C TYR A 24 -10.23 19.87 1.86
N THR A 25 -10.17 19.41 3.12
CA THR A 25 -10.53 20.26 4.26
C THR A 25 -9.61 21.46 4.46
N SER A 26 -8.34 21.38 4.04
CA SER A 26 -7.38 22.48 4.14
C SER A 26 -7.28 23.33 2.87
N SER A 27 -7.41 22.72 1.68
CA SER A 27 -7.26 23.41 0.39
C SER A 27 -8.56 23.88 -0.25
N GLY A 28 -9.69 23.26 0.10
CA GLY A 28 -10.98 23.44 -0.59
C GLY A 28 -11.11 22.74 -1.94
N GLU A 29 -10.09 21.99 -2.40
CA GLU A 29 -10.07 21.31 -3.69
C GLU A 29 -10.08 19.78 -3.53
N ILE A 30 -11.01 19.11 -4.22
CA ILE A 30 -11.01 17.65 -4.34
C ILE A 30 -10.08 17.27 -5.48
N THR A 31 -8.97 16.62 -5.16
CA THR A 31 -7.99 16.16 -6.15
C THR A 31 -7.43 14.80 -5.77
N PHE A 32 -7.15 13.97 -6.78
CA PHE A 32 -6.40 12.71 -6.64
C PHE A 32 -4.98 12.85 -7.24
N SER A 33 -4.55 14.08 -7.52
CA SER A 33 -3.20 14.35 -8.02
C SER A 33 -2.18 13.98 -6.96
N TYR A 34 -1.24 13.10 -7.30
CA TYR A 34 -0.16 12.73 -6.42
C TYR A 34 0.65 13.95 -5.93
N ASP A 35 0.97 14.88 -6.84
CA ASP A 35 1.79 16.04 -6.52
C ASP A 35 1.09 17.02 -5.57
N ALA A 36 -0.25 17.12 -5.66
CA ALA A 36 -1.03 17.90 -4.72
C ALA A 36 -1.07 17.23 -3.34
N LEU A 37 -1.32 15.91 -3.32
CA LEU A 37 -1.45 15.14 -2.08
C LEU A 37 -0.13 14.98 -1.31
N LEU A 38 1.02 15.13 -1.96
CA LEU A 38 2.33 15.19 -1.28
C LEU A 38 2.43 16.31 -0.26
N ASN A 39 1.67 17.40 -0.44
CA ASN A 39 1.69 18.57 0.42
C ASN A 39 0.44 18.63 1.33
N ALA A 40 -0.30 17.53 1.45
CA ALA A 40 -1.45 17.48 2.35
C ALA A 40 -0.99 17.59 3.81
N ASP A 41 -1.53 18.58 4.53
CA ASP A 41 -1.31 18.74 5.97
C ASP A 41 -2.19 17.73 6.73
N VAL A 42 -1.63 16.54 6.97
CA VAL A 42 -2.33 15.44 7.63
C VAL A 42 -1.92 15.39 9.11
N PRO A 43 -2.88 15.46 10.05
CA PRO A 43 -2.58 15.33 11.47
C PRO A 43 -1.85 14.02 11.80
N ASP A 44 -0.80 14.08 12.62
CA ASP A 44 0.09 12.93 12.92
C ASP A 44 -0.66 11.65 13.33
N ASN A 45 -1.71 11.81 14.13
CA ASN A 45 -2.53 10.70 14.61
C ASN A 45 -3.25 9.97 13.47
N LEU A 46 -3.62 10.69 12.40
CA LEU A 46 -4.30 10.15 11.23
C LEU A 46 -3.31 9.68 10.16
N SER A 47 -2.20 10.40 9.96
CA SER A 47 -1.14 10.06 9.01
C SER A 47 -0.65 8.63 9.18
N PHE A 48 -0.49 8.18 10.43
CA PHE A 48 -0.05 6.81 10.72
C PHE A 48 -1.06 5.76 10.23
N TRP A 49 -2.36 5.97 10.46
CA TRP A 49 -3.40 5.03 10.02
C TRP A 49 -3.56 5.00 8.50
N ILE A 50 -3.47 6.17 7.84
CA ILE A 50 -3.52 6.24 6.38
C ILE A 50 -2.32 5.52 5.79
N MET A 51 -1.10 5.83 6.27
CA MET A 51 0.12 5.12 5.87
C MET A 51 -0.02 3.61 6.07
N LEU A 52 -0.61 3.16 7.20
CA LEU A 52 -0.79 1.74 7.49
C LEU A 52 -1.75 1.07 6.49
N GLY A 53 -2.78 1.78 6.03
CA GLY A 53 -3.66 1.31 4.97
C GLY A 53 -2.93 1.07 3.65
N PHE A 54 -2.04 1.98 3.25
CA PHE A 54 -1.14 1.77 2.09
C PHE A 54 -0.17 0.61 2.35
N PHE A 55 0.49 0.59 3.52
CA PHE A 55 1.47 -0.43 3.86
C PHE A 55 0.85 -1.84 3.83
N ILE A 56 -0.28 -2.06 4.49
CA ILE A 56 -0.94 -3.38 4.52
C ILE A 56 -1.31 -3.84 3.11
N ALA A 57 -1.82 -2.93 2.26
CA ALA A 57 -2.16 -3.27 0.89
C ALA A 57 -0.96 -3.71 0.06
N PHE A 58 0.17 -2.99 0.19
CA PHE A 58 1.40 -3.40 -0.46
C PHE A 58 2.02 -4.64 0.18
N ALA A 59 1.97 -4.79 1.51
CA ALA A 59 2.47 -5.95 2.25
C ALA A 59 1.76 -7.25 1.85
N VAL A 60 0.43 -7.22 1.68
CA VAL A 60 -0.35 -8.36 1.18
C VAL A 60 0.07 -8.73 -0.24
N LYS A 61 0.33 -7.74 -1.08
CA LYS A 61 0.73 -7.96 -2.48
C LYS A 61 2.22 -8.27 -2.65
N LEU A 62 3.08 -7.93 -1.68
CA LEU A 62 4.51 -8.25 -1.55
C LEU A 62 4.78 -9.52 -0.72
N PRO A 63 3.75 -10.36 -0.50
CA PRO A 63 3.66 -11.41 0.53
C PRO A 63 4.54 -11.27 1.77
N VAL A 64 4.45 -10.14 2.47
CA VAL A 64 5.09 -9.97 3.78
C VAL A 64 4.39 -10.85 4.82
N VAL A 65 5.10 -11.38 5.82
CA VAL A 65 4.48 -12.14 6.94
C VAL A 65 3.51 -11.23 7.71
N PRO A 66 2.29 -11.69 8.07
CA PRO A 66 1.70 -13.03 7.90
C PRO A 66 0.85 -13.21 6.62
N PHE A 67 0.90 -12.29 5.67
CA PHE A 67 -0.01 -12.23 4.53
C PHE A 67 0.42 -13.09 3.32
N HIS A 68 1.45 -13.93 3.45
CA HIS A 68 2.03 -14.68 2.34
C HIS A 68 1.27 -15.95 1.93
N GLY A 69 0.29 -16.40 2.73
CA GLY A 69 -0.36 -17.70 2.54
C GLY A 69 -1.03 -17.90 1.17
N TRP A 70 -1.41 -16.82 0.48
CA TRP A 70 -2.00 -16.93 -0.85
C TRP A 70 -0.99 -17.28 -1.95
N LEU A 71 0.30 -17.01 -1.74
CA LEU A 71 1.33 -17.08 -2.79
C LEU A 71 1.63 -18.52 -3.24
N PRO A 72 1.86 -19.51 -2.34
CA PRO A 72 2.11 -20.89 -2.74
C PRO A 72 0.94 -21.49 -3.53
N ASP A 73 -0.30 -21.28 -3.04
CA ASP A 73 -1.50 -21.79 -3.71
C ASP A 73 -1.71 -21.15 -5.08
N ALA A 74 -1.46 -19.83 -5.20
CA ALA A 74 -1.56 -19.13 -6.48
C ALA A 74 -0.55 -19.65 -7.50
N HIS A 75 0.69 -19.92 -7.09
CA HIS A 75 1.69 -20.50 -7.97
C HIS A 75 1.40 -21.96 -8.34
N ALA A 76 0.92 -22.75 -7.39
CA ALA A 76 0.62 -24.16 -7.61
C ALA A 76 -0.53 -24.38 -8.62
N GLN A 77 -1.49 -23.46 -8.66
CA GLN A 77 -2.70 -23.59 -9.48
C GLN A 77 -2.66 -22.76 -10.76
N ALA A 78 -1.75 -21.80 -10.89
CA ALA A 78 -1.64 -20.98 -12.09
C ALA A 78 -0.94 -21.73 -13.23
N PRO A 79 -1.37 -21.52 -14.50
CA PRO A 79 -0.58 -21.92 -15.66
C PRO A 79 0.82 -21.31 -15.62
N THR A 80 1.80 -21.93 -16.29
CA THR A 80 3.21 -21.48 -16.29
C THR A 80 3.35 -20.00 -16.60
N ALA A 81 2.68 -19.51 -17.65
CA ALA A 81 2.70 -18.09 -18.01
C ALA A 81 2.17 -17.19 -16.88
N GLY A 82 1.06 -17.57 -16.24
CA GLY A 82 0.50 -16.82 -15.11
C GLY A 82 1.43 -16.80 -13.90
N SER A 83 2.10 -17.90 -13.59
CA SER A 83 3.13 -17.96 -12.54
C SER A 83 4.33 -17.08 -12.86
N VAL A 84 4.77 -17.03 -14.12
CA VAL A 84 5.85 -16.14 -14.57
C VAL A 84 5.45 -14.68 -14.40
N ASP A 85 4.25 -14.28 -14.80
CA ASP A 85 3.78 -12.89 -14.64
C ASP A 85 3.60 -12.51 -13.17
N LEU A 86 3.08 -13.43 -12.35
CA LEU A 86 2.87 -13.21 -10.91
C LEU A 86 4.20 -12.92 -10.20
N ALA A 87 5.20 -13.78 -10.38
CA ALA A 87 6.53 -13.60 -9.78
C ALA A 87 7.33 -12.47 -10.46
N GLY A 88 7.19 -12.36 -11.78
CA GLY A 88 7.93 -11.47 -12.65
C GLY A 88 7.52 -10.01 -12.52
N ILE A 89 6.24 -9.72 -12.26
CA ILE A 89 5.69 -8.35 -12.34
C ILE A 89 4.90 -8.01 -11.08
N LEU A 90 3.88 -8.80 -10.73
CA LEU A 90 2.87 -8.39 -9.74
C LEU A 90 3.50 -8.07 -8.37
N LEU A 91 4.43 -8.90 -7.90
CA LEU A 91 5.17 -8.66 -6.66
C LEU A 91 5.98 -7.35 -6.69
N LYS A 92 6.58 -7.04 -7.85
CA LYS A 92 7.41 -5.84 -8.03
C LYS A 92 6.59 -4.56 -8.01
N THR A 93 5.34 -4.61 -8.47
CA THR A 93 4.42 -3.47 -8.38
C THR A 93 4.10 -3.08 -6.94
N ALA A 94 4.11 -4.04 -6.00
CA ALA A 94 3.90 -3.76 -4.59
C ALA A 94 5.08 -3.02 -3.96
N ALA A 95 6.31 -3.47 -4.24
CA ALA A 95 7.53 -2.79 -3.82
C ALA A 95 7.60 -1.36 -4.41
N TYR A 96 7.32 -1.23 -5.70
CA TYR A 96 7.23 0.08 -6.36
C TYR A 96 6.20 0.98 -5.70
N GLY A 97 5.00 0.45 -5.38
CA GLY A 97 3.96 1.22 -4.71
C GLY A 97 4.37 1.71 -3.32
N MET A 98 5.09 0.88 -2.56
CA MET A 98 5.64 1.28 -1.26
C MET A 98 6.67 2.42 -1.41
N LEU A 99 7.57 2.31 -2.39
CA LEU A 99 8.59 3.33 -2.68
C LEU A 99 8.00 4.64 -3.22
N ARG A 100 6.95 4.57 -4.04
CA ARG A 100 6.37 5.75 -4.70
C ARG A 100 5.29 6.44 -3.89
N PHE A 101 4.48 5.69 -3.14
CA PHE A 101 3.32 6.22 -2.45
C PHE A 101 3.50 6.21 -0.93
N ALA A 102 3.71 5.03 -0.32
CA ALA A 102 3.72 4.95 1.14
C ALA A 102 4.83 5.82 1.77
N ILE A 103 6.06 5.71 1.26
CA ILE A 103 7.20 6.48 1.81
C ILE A 103 7.08 7.98 1.52
N PRO A 104 6.85 8.45 0.28
CA PRO A 104 6.83 9.89 0.01
C PRO A 104 5.60 10.62 0.54
N LEU A 105 4.42 9.97 0.59
CA LEU A 105 3.21 10.58 1.15
C LEU A 105 3.25 10.65 2.68
N PHE A 106 4.00 9.75 3.33
CA PHE A 106 4.07 9.65 4.80
C PHE A 106 5.51 9.39 5.28
N PRO A 107 6.44 10.34 5.06
CA PRO A 107 7.87 10.11 5.28
C PRO A 107 8.19 9.84 6.75
N GLU A 108 7.61 10.61 7.66
CA GLU A 108 7.87 10.51 9.11
C GLU A 108 7.30 9.20 9.68
N GLN A 109 6.07 8.85 9.31
CA GLN A 109 5.41 7.63 9.77
C GLN A 109 6.10 6.39 9.17
N SER A 110 6.55 6.46 7.92
CA SER A 110 7.33 5.39 7.29
C SER A 110 8.67 5.20 7.99
N GLN A 111 9.37 6.28 8.37
CA GLN A 111 10.61 6.19 9.13
C GLN A 111 10.38 5.57 10.52
N ALA A 112 9.34 6.00 11.23
CA ALA A 112 8.98 5.44 12.53
C ALA A 112 8.58 3.96 12.46
N PHE A 113 7.92 3.55 11.37
CA PHE A 113 7.46 2.17 11.16
C PHE A 113 8.54 1.25 10.55
N ALA A 114 9.65 1.81 10.05
CA ALA A 114 10.71 1.06 9.37
C ALA A 114 11.25 -0.15 10.17
N PRO A 115 11.50 -0.08 11.50
CA PRO A 115 11.96 -1.24 12.25
C PRO A 115 10.98 -2.41 12.22
N VAL A 116 9.67 -2.12 12.25
CA VAL A 116 8.62 -3.15 12.16
C VAL A 116 8.58 -3.73 10.75
N ALA A 117 8.60 -2.87 9.72
CA ALA A 117 8.62 -3.33 8.33
C ALA A 117 9.83 -4.25 8.05
N MET A 118 11.03 -3.85 8.47
CA MET A 118 12.25 -4.66 8.32
C MET A 118 12.20 -5.98 9.10
N ALA A 119 11.55 -6.00 10.28
CA ALA A 119 11.39 -7.22 11.06
C ALA A 119 10.43 -8.24 10.40
N LEU A 120 9.48 -7.75 9.60
CA LEU A 120 8.51 -8.60 8.89
C LEU A 120 9.04 -9.19 7.57
N GLY A 121 10.15 -8.65 7.05
CA GLY A 121 10.78 -9.06 5.79
C GLY A 121 10.72 -7.99 4.71
#